data_AF-A0AAV8XPQ9-F1
#
_entry.id   AF-A0AAV8XPQ9-F1
#
_cell.length_a   1.000
_cell.length_b   1.000
_cell.length_c   1.000
_cell.angle_alpha   90.00
_cell.angle_beta   90.00
_cell.angle_gamma   90.00
#
_symmetry.space_group_name_H-M   'P 1'
#
loop_
_entity.id
_entity.type
_entity.pdbx_description
1 polymer ?
#
loop_
_entity_poly.entity_id
_entity_poly.type
_entity_poly.pdbx_seq_one_letter_code
_entity_poly.pdbx_strand_id
1 'polypeptide(L)'
;MSAMCKICEKELSSQFNLNKHLKNVHKTKPIAVSYKKSVWSYKCEEPSCNSSFYRNQGLIDHLLMCHNIEVESDTRQFKTSQGKLPCSKKGENKIANKKLPKSCKLNKSCKTHYGHENEIQHIRLSRTDRNAVASKLAAGVPKERILGEIRDNIGNQLKRVNLITKQDLQNVKRSFKIDMQEGVRNKDDTTSVHLCIEELQRSEFNSVLLYKRERDILESFPLEENDFCLIIMSQYQQHMLVKYGINIIAVDGTHGLNNYDFKLTTLMVVDNFNEGFPGAFMFTNRKDTLIHQIFFEVIESKVGNKISPNIFMSDITGVFYQAWSSVMGVVPFQLYCTWHIDRAWRNNLNKIPNIEKRKEVYKTLKVLHQNVDGTSFRKQLDNMIHFLFEDAETEKFGSYFKKYYYENCKLWAYCYHKHCGINTNIYLESMHKQIKYFYLHGTTVKRLDKGLHAVLQYSRDKMVEHLIKETKGKSSIHKRNILQRHTTAISSQFSAECIENSEDGKKYA
;
A
#
# COMPACT_ATOMS: atom_id res chain seq x y z
N MET A 1 3.13 21.80 -51.10
CA MET A 1 3.71 23.06 -51.62
C MET A 1 4.48 23.71 -50.50
N SER A 2 5.75 24.08 -50.77
CA SER A 2 6.54 24.91 -49.88
C SER A 2 5.87 26.28 -49.73
N ALA A 3 6.01 26.90 -48.56
CA ALA A 3 5.39 28.16 -48.20
C ALA A 3 6.45 29.10 -47.62
N MET A 4 6.52 30.33 -48.13
CA MET A 4 7.50 31.33 -47.72
C MET A 4 6.89 32.31 -46.72
N CYS A 5 7.62 32.62 -45.65
CA CYS A 5 7.20 33.62 -44.69
C CYS A 5 7.36 35.03 -45.28
N LYS A 6 6.29 35.80 -45.44
CA LYS A 6 6.38 37.16 -46.00
C LYS A 6 6.98 38.22 -45.05
N ILE A 7 7.31 37.84 -43.82
CA ILE A 7 7.89 38.76 -42.81
C ILE A 7 9.42 38.60 -42.73
N CYS A 8 9.93 37.38 -42.93
CA CYS A 8 11.38 37.10 -42.84
C CYS A 8 11.91 36.25 -43.99
N GLU A 9 11.11 36.07 -45.04
CA GLU A 9 11.43 35.38 -46.30
C GLU A 9 11.89 33.92 -46.17
N LYS A 10 11.74 33.33 -44.98
CA LYS A 10 12.10 31.93 -44.72
C LYS A 10 11.18 30.97 -45.48
N GLU A 11 11.76 30.11 -46.31
CA GLU A 11 11.05 28.99 -46.94
C GLU A 11 10.78 27.86 -45.95
N LEU A 12 9.55 27.37 -45.95
CA LEU A 12 9.07 26.31 -45.07
C LEU A 12 8.39 25.21 -45.87
N SER A 13 8.55 23.97 -45.44
CA SER A 13 8.10 22.78 -46.18
C SER A 13 6.57 22.64 -46.30
N SER A 14 5.78 23.38 -45.51
CA SER A 14 4.31 23.36 -45.57
C SER A 14 3.67 24.62 -44.96
N GLN A 15 2.42 24.90 -45.33
CA GLN A 15 1.63 25.99 -44.76
C GLN A 15 1.38 25.82 -43.24
N PHE A 16 1.31 24.58 -42.74
CA PHE A 16 1.23 24.29 -41.31
C PHE A 16 2.49 24.76 -40.57
N ASN A 17 3.66 24.51 -41.14
CA ASN A 17 4.93 24.96 -40.59
C ASN A 17 5.06 26.48 -40.64
N LEU A 18 4.53 27.13 -41.70
CA LEU A 18 4.43 28.59 -41.78
C LEU A 18 3.52 29.18 -40.68
N ASN A 19 2.36 28.59 -40.43
CA ASN A 19 1.46 29.06 -39.38
C ASN A 19 2.07 28.90 -37.97
N LYS A 20 2.79 27.80 -37.72
CA LYS A 20 3.54 27.59 -36.46
C LYS A 20 4.70 28.59 -36.33
N HIS A 21 5.39 28.87 -37.44
CA HIS A 21 6.48 29.86 -37.49
C HIS A 21 5.99 31.28 -37.22
N LEU A 22 4.91 31.75 -37.87
CA LEU A 22 4.30 33.07 -37.64
C LEU A 22 3.88 33.25 -36.17
N LYS A 23 3.28 32.21 -35.57
CA LYS A 23 2.84 32.26 -34.16
C LYS A 23 4.00 32.29 -33.17
N ASN A 24 5.04 31.51 -33.41
CA ASN A 24 6.11 31.33 -32.43
C ASN A 24 7.21 32.37 -32.57
N VAL A 25 7.54 32.77 -33.79
CA VAL A 25 8.64 33.70 -34.11
C VAL A 25 8.13 35.14 -34.21
N HIS A 26 7.05 35.38 -34.96
CA HIS A 26 6.53 36.74 -35.18
C HIS A 26 5.41 37.13 -34.20
N LYS A 27 4.95 36.21 -33.35
CA LYS A 27 3.84 36.39 -32.39
C LYS A 27 2.54 36.90 -33.03
N THR A 28 2.40 36.79 -34.35
CA THR A 28 1.20 37.16 -35.09
C THR A 28 0.23 35.99 -35.21
N LYS A 29 -1.07 36.25 -35.10
CA LYS A 29 -2.09 35.20 -35.32
C LYS A 29 -2.14 34.91 -36.82
N PRO A 30 -1.97 33.65 -37.26
CA PRO A 30 -2.03 33.33 -38.68
C PRO A 30 -3.45 33.62 -39.21
N ILE A 31 -3.51 34.32 -40.35
CA ILE A 31 -4.75 34.51 -41.11
C ILE A 31 -5.23 33.12 -41.54
N ALA A 32 -6.50 32.81 -41.25
CA ALA A 32 -7.07 31.49 -41.48
C ALA A 32 -6.98 31.13 -42.97
N VAL A 33 -6.33 30.01 -43.28
CA VAL A 33 -6.37 29.40 -44.62
C VAL A 33 -6.90 27.98 -44.48
N SER A 34 -7.87 27.65 -45.35
CA SER A 34 -8.68 26.43 -45.33
C SER A 34 -7.86 25.16 -45.59
N TYR A 35 -8.25 24.06 -44.94
CA TYR A 35 -7.78 22.71 -45.29
C TYR A 35 -8.89 21.97 -46.04
N LYS A 36 -8.53 21.23 -47.10
CA LYS A 36 -9.47 20.33 -47.80
C LYS A 36 -9.86 19.15 -46.90
N LYS A 37 -11.19 18.99 -46.74
CA LYS A 37 -11.95 17.84 -46.24
C LYS A 37 -11.53 17.26 -44.87
N SER A 38 -12.10 17.83 -43.80
CA SER A 38 -12.52 17.00 -42.66
C SER A 38 -14.05 17.13 -42.52
N VAL A 39 -14.72 16.01 -42.26
CA VAL A 39 -16.19 15.88 -42.20
C VAL A 39 -16.82 16.67 -41.03
N TRP A 40 -16.01 17.34 -40.21
CA TRP A 40 -16.39 17.90 -38.91
C TRP A 40 -16.14 19.42 -38.77
N SER A 41 -16.24 20.18 -39.86
CA SER A 41 -16.09 21.65 -39.83
C SER A 41 -17.42 22.39 -39.95
N TYR A 42 -17.70 23.32 -39.04
CA TYR A 42 -18.80 24.29 -39.11
C TYR A 42 -18.47 25.35 -40.16
N LYS A 43 -19.26 25.48 -41.22
CA LYS A 43 -18.99 26.40 -42.34
C LYS A 43 -19.84 27.66 -42.25
N CYS A 44 -19.28 28.79 -42.68
CA CYS A 44 -20.07 29.98 -42.98
C CYS A 44 -20.77 29.77 -44.33
N GLU A 45 -22.07 30.03 -44.41
CA GLU A 45 -22.86 29.90 -45.64
C GLU A 45 -23.25 31.25 -46.26
N GLU A 46 -22.71 32.36 -45.74
CA GLU A 46 -22.94 33.68 -46.31
C GLU A 46 -22.34 33.78 -47.73
N PRO A 47 -23.09 34.32 -48.72
CA PRO A 47 -22.58 34.51 -50.07
C PRO A 47 -21.29 35.32 -50.03
N SER A 48 -20.24 34.86 -50.72
CA SER A 48 -18.86 35.40 -50.72
C SER A 48 -17.96 35.05 -49.52
N CYS A 49 -18.43 34.27 -48.54
CA CYS A 49 -17.60 33.77 -47.45
C CYS A 49 -17.27 32.27 -47.60
N ASN A 50 -15.99 31.90 -47.47
CA ASN A 50 -15.55 30.51 -47.57
C ASN A 50 -14.88 30.01 -46.28
N SER A 51 -15.24 30.62 -45.14
CA SER A 51 -14.66 30.35 -43.83
C SER A 51 -15.24 29.09 -43.20
N SER A 52 -14.40 28.32 -42.51
CA SER A 52 -14.80 27.09 -41.83
C SER A 52 -14.07 26.91 -40.50
N PHE A 53 -14.77 26.37 -39.50
CA PHE A 53 -14.37 26.39 -38.10
C PHE A 53 -14.52 25.02 -37.45
N TYR A 54 -13.62 24.70 -36.53
CA TYR A 54 -13.62 23.40 -35.84
C TYR A 54 -14.65 23.32 -34.70
N ARG A 55 -15.11 24.46 -34.18
CA ARG A 55 -16.09 24.56 -33.08
C ARG A 55 -17.18 25.56 -33.43
N ASN A 56 -18.40 25.30 -33.00
CA ASN A 56 -19.55 26.17 -33.22
C ASN A 56 -19.29 27.62 -32.76
N GLN A 57 -18.68 27.79 -31.58
CA GLN A 57 -18.34 29.13 -31.08
C GLN A 57 -17.48 29.94 -32.06
N GLY A 58 -16.55 29.29 -32.77
CA GLY A 58 -15.70 29.98 -33.76
C GLY A 58 -16.46 30.45 -35.00
N LEU A 59 -17.55 29.75 -35.38
CA LEU A 59 -18.45 30.22 -36.43
C LEU A 59 -19.30 31.40 -35.94
N ILE A 60 -19.80 31.34 -34.70
CA ILE A 60 -20.59 32.43 -34.11
C ILE A 60 -19.76 33.71 -34.04
N ASP A 61 -18.53 33.64 -33.53
CA ASP A 61 -17.66 34.81 -33.42
C ASP A 61 -17.33 35.41 -34.80
N HIS A 62 -17.17 34.57 -35.83
CA HIS A 62 -16.95 35.01 -37.20
C HIS A 62 -18.19 35.69 -37.82
N LEU A 63 -19.38 35.17 -37.60
CA LEU A 63 -20.62 35.78 -38.10
C LEU A 63 -20.86 37.15 -37.44
N LEU A 64 -20.56 37.28 -36.15
CA LEU A 64 -20.61 38.56 -35.42
C LEU A 64 -19.60 39.57 -35.97
N MET A 65 -18.35 39.15 -36.19
CA MET A 65 -17.26 40.07 -36.54
C MET A 65 -17.14 40.40 -38.03
N CYS A 66 -17.44 39.45 -38.92
CA CYS A 66 -17.21 39.60 -40.36
C CYS A 66 -18.50 39.79 -41.17
N HIS A 67 -19.65 39.38 -40.62
CA HIS A 67 -20.94 39.49 -41.29
C HIS A 67 -21.94 40.39 -40.54
N ASN A 68 -21.52 41.00 -39.42
CA ASN A 68 -22.28 41.97 -38.64
C ASN A 68 -23.71 41.49 -38.29
N ILE A 69 -23.86 40.18 -38.04
CA ILE A 69 -25.15 39.57 -37.71
C ILE A 69 -25.43 39.81 -36.22
N GLU A 70 -26.50 40.53 -35.88
CA GLU A 70 -26.92 40.69 -34.48
C GLU A 70 -27.61 39.42 -33.94
N VAL A 71 -27.29 39.04 -32.69
CA VAL A 71 -27.84 37.85 -32.03
C VAL A 71 -28.76 38.27 -30.89
N GLU A 72 -30.08 38.16 -31.07
CA GLU A 72 -31.05 38.25 -29.98
C GLU A 72 -31.24 36.90 -29.28
N SER A 73 -31.25 36.89 -27.95
CA SER A 73 -31.51 35.70 -27.13
C SER A 73 -32.98 35.63 -26.70
N ASP A 74 -33.66 34.53 -27.04
CA ASP A 74 -35.07 34.28 -26.70
C ASP A 74 -35.18 32.97 -25.90
N THR A 75 -35.91 32.96 -24.78
CA THR A 75 -36.01 31.79 -23.89
C THR A 75 -37.36 31.10 -24.11
N ARG A 76 -37.37 29.88 -24.66
CA ARG A 76 -38.61 29.10 -24.82
C ARG A 76 -38.66 27.91 -23.87
N GLN A 77 -39.74 27.82 -23.08
CA GLN A 77 -40.07 26.63 -22.29
C GLN A 77 -40.93 25.68 -23.14
N PHE A 78 -40.59 24.39 -23.17
CA PHE A 78 -41.39 23.35 -23.82
C PHE A 78 -42.02 22.44 -22.77
N LYS A 79 -43.33 22.16 -22.90
CA LYS A 79 -44.04 21.19 -22.06
C LYS A 79 -43.71 19.77 -22.52
N THR A 80 -43.37 18.89 -21.57
CA THR A 80 -43.01 17.48 -21.81
C THR A 80 -44.24 16.62 -22.11
N SER A 81 -44.22 15.87 -23.22
CA SER A 81 -45.07 14.70 -23.43
C SER A 81 -44.36 13.43 -22.94
N GLN A 82 -45.11 12.56 -22.26
CA GLN A 82 -44.62 11.35 -21.60
C GLN A 82 -44.13 10.30 -22.61
N GLY A 83 -42.91 9.79 -22.40
CA GLY A 83 -42.38 8.66 -23.17
C GLY A 83 -40.97 8.29 -22.73
N LYS A 84 -40.85 7.24 -21.91
CA LYS A 84 -39.58 6.67 -21.43
C LYS A 84 -38.79 6.07 -22.60
N LEU A 85 -37.58 6.55 -22.85
CA LEU A 85 -36.56 5.86 -23.65
C LEU A 85 -35.18 5.96 -22.96
N PRO A 86 -34.43 4.85 -22.83
CA PRO A 86 -33.13 4.84 -22.15
C PRO A 86 -32.02 5.41 -23.06
N CYS A 87 -31.35 6.47 -22.63
CA CYS A 87 -30.23 7.05 -23.37
C CYS A 87 -28.96 6.23 -23.13
N SER A 88 -28.67 5.33 -24.07
CA SER A 88 -27.33 4.83 -24.31
C SER A 88 -26.79 5.49 -25.58
N LYS A 89 -25.52 5.92 -25.51
CA LYS A 89 -24.65 6.47 -26.59
C LYS A 89 -24.68 7.99 -26.79
N LYS A 90 -23.46 8.51 -26.95
CA LYS A 90 -23.10 9.90 -27.28
C LYS A 90 -23.99 10.43 -28.42
N GLY A 91 -24.82 11.42 -28.14
CA GLY A 91 -25.61 12.11 -29.16
C GLY A 91 -24.74 13.01 -30.04
N GLU A 92 -24.51 12.56 -31.26
CA GLU A 92 -24.04 13.38 -32.39
C GLU A 92 -25.20 14.25 -32.89
N ASN A 93 -25.07 15.58 -32.87
CA ASN A 93 -26.02 16.45 -33.55
C ASN A 93 -25.66 16.52 -35.03
N LYS A 94 -26.38 15.77 -35.88
CA LYS A 94 -26.48 16.05 -37.32
C LYS A 94 -27.59 17.08 -37.51
N ILE A 95 -27.28 18.26 -38.04
CA ILE A 95 -28.30 19.13 -38.63
C ILE A 95 -28.30 18.88 -40.13
N ALA A 96 -29.47 18.53 -40.66
CA ALA A 96 -29.72 18.32 -42.08
C ALA A 96 -29.66 19.66 -42.84
N ASN A 97 -29.03 19.63 -44.00
CA ASN A 97 -28.94 20.72 -44.97
C ASN A 97 -30.34 21.27 -45.33
N LYS A 98 -30.70 22.45 -44.81
CA LYS A 98 -31.75 23.29 -45.40
C LYS A 98 -31.28 24.74 -45.38
N LYS A 99 -31.33 25.39 -46.55
CA LYS A 99 -31.07 26.82 -46.73
C LYS A 99 -31.88 27.63 -45.70
N LEU A 100 -31.20 28.40 -44.87
CA LEU A 100 -31.81 29.30 -43.90
C LEU A 100 -32.04 30.68 -44.56
N PRO A 101 -33.23 31.30 -44.43
CA PRO A 101 -33.48 32.66 -44.90
C PRO A 101 -32.76 33.71 -44.02
N LYS A 102 -32.60 34.93 -44.56
CA LYS A 102 -31.83 36.10 -44.03
C LYS A 102 -32.26 36.67 -42.65
N SER A 103 -32.92 35.88 -41.80
CA SER A 103 -33.20 36.21 -40.40
C SER A 103 -33.38 34.92 -39.59
N CYS A 104 -32.28 34.18 -39.38
CA CYS A 104 -32.34 32.92 -38.63
C CYS A 104 -31.97 33.13 -37.15
N LYS A 105 -32.98 33.04 -36.26
CA LYS A 105 -32.80 33.00 -34.81
C LYS A 105 -31.97 31.76 -34.41
N LEU A 106 -30.72 31.96 -34.00
CA LEU A 106 -29.84 30.91 -33.47
C LEU A 106 -30.21 30.63 -32.00
N ASN A 107 -31.01 29.60 -31.77
CA ASN A 107 -31.30 29.12 -30.41
C ASN A 107 -30.01 28.60 -29.76
N LYS A 108 -29.49 29.33 -28.76
CA LYS A 108 -28.53 28.79 -27.78
C LYS A 108 -29.27 27.76 -26.93
N SER A 109 -29.20 26.49 -27.30
CA SER A 109 -29.59 25.41 -26.39
C SER A 109 -28.52 25.26 -25.31
N CYS A 110 -28.88 25.61 -24.08
CA CYS A 110 -28.14 25.17 -22.91
C CYS A 110 -28.18 23.63 -22.92
N LYS A 111 -27.05 22.94 -22.72
CA LYS A 111 -27.03 21.48 -22.54
C LYS A 111 -27.64 21.13 -21.18
N THR A 112 -28.92 21.37 -20.99
CA THR A 112 -29.68 20.70 -19.95
C THR A 112 -29.86 19.26 -20.41
N HIS A 113 -29.54 18.31 -19.53
CA HIS A 113 -29.64 16.88 -19.80
C HIS A 113 -31.04 16.56 -20.35
N TYR A 114 -31.12 15.95 -21.55
CA TYR A 114 -32.38 15.55 -22.15
C TYR A 114 -32.70 14.12 -21.71
N GLY A 115 -33.85 13.91 -21.07
CA GLY A 115 -34.39 12.56 -20.78
C GLY A 115 -34.35 12.10 -19.32
N HIS A 116 -33.86 12.88 -18.37
CA HIS A 116 -34.04 12.63 -16.93
C HIS A 116 -33.91 13.92 -16.11
N GLU A 117 -34.52 13.95 -14.93
CA GLU A 117 -34.29 15.01 -13.94
C GLU A 117 -32.83 14.98 -13.45
N ASN A 118 -32.31 16.06 -12.86
CA ASN A 118 -30.96 16.10 -12.31
C ASN A 118 -30.85 15.18 -11.08
N GLU A 119 -30.73 13.87 -11.30
CA GLU A 119 -30.56 12.91 -10.24
C GLU A 119 -29.23 13.16 -9.52
N ILE A 120 -29.28 13.35 -8.20
CA ILE A 120 -28.15 13.78 -7.38
C ILE A 120 -26.94 12.84 -7.53
N GLN A 121 -27.16 11.56 -7.80
CA GLN A 121 -26.13 10.54 -8.04
C GLN A 121 -25.29 10.77 -9.30
N HIS A 122 -25.83 11.47 -10.30
CA HIS A 122 -25.16 11.74 -11.59
C HIS A 122 -24.47 13.12 -11.61
N ILE A 123 -24.62 13.91 -10.55
CA ILE A 123 -23.98 15.22 -10.42
C ILE A 123 -22.52 15.03 -9.95
N ARG A 124 -21.61 15.86 -10.47
CA ARG A 124 -20.21 15.89 -9.99
C ARG A 124 -20.13 16.54 -8.62
N LEU A 125 -19.19 16.07 -7.79
CA LEU A 125 -18.84 16.77 -6.55
C LEU A 125 -18.44 18.22 -6.86
N SER A 126 -18.95 19.14 -6.04
CA SER A 126 -18.61 20.56 -6.13
C SER A 126 -17.11 20.77 -5.89
N ARG A 127 -16.56 21.89 -6.37
CA ARG A 127 -15.13 22.20 -6.14
C ARG A 127 -14.82 22.39 -4.65
N THR A 128 -15.73 22.99 -3.91
CA THR A 128 -15.63 23.20 -2.46
C THR A 128 -15.59 21.87 -1.70
N ASP A 129 -16.52 20.95 -2.00
CA ASP A 129 -16.56 19.64 -1.35
C ASP A 129 -15.31 18.82 -1.70
N ARG A 130 -14.88 18.87 -2.96
CA ARG A 130 -13.64 18.21 -3.41
C ARG A 130 -12.42 18.74 -2.66
N ASN A 131 -12.31 20.05 -2.48
CA ASN A 131 -11.21 20.66 -1.73
C ASN A 131 -11.26 20.26 -0.25
N ALA A 132 -12.43 20.28 0.39
CA ALA A 132 -12.60 19.90 1.79
C ALA A 132 -12.19 18.43 2.03
N VAL A 133 -12.64 17.53 1.14
CA VAL A 133 -12.24 16.12 1.16
C VAL A 133 -10.74 15.97 0.91
N ALA A 134 -10.19 16.71 -0.06
CA ALA A 134 -8.75 16.68 -0.35
C ALA A 134 -7.91 17.14 0.84
N SER A 135 -8.31 18.19 1.54
CA SER A 135 -7.61 18.67 2.75
C SER A 135 -7.60 17.61 3.86
N LYS A 136 -8.74 16.93 4.11
CA LYS A 136 -8.79 15.82 5.08
C LYS A 136 -7.89 14.65 4.66
N LEU A 137 -7.89 14.30 3.38
CA LEU A 137 -7.03 13.24 2.85
C LEU A 137 -5.54 13.60 2.95
N ALA A 138 -5.17 14.84 2.65
CA ALA A 138 -3.79 15.33 2.76
C ALA A 138 -3.33 15.41 4.22
N ALA A 139 -4.24 15.63 5.16
CA ALA A 139 -3.99 15.57 6.60
C ALA A 139 -3.92 14.13 7.15
N GLY A 140 -4.00 13.09 6.30
CA GLY A 140 -3.90 11.69 6.72
C GLY A 140 -5.15 11.12 7.40
N VAL A 141 -6.31 11.80 7.31
CA VAL A 141 -7.54 11.29 7.92
C VAL A 141 -8.00 10.01 7.19
N PRO A 142 -8.25 8.89 7.90
CA PRO A 142 -8.69 7.65 7.28
C PRO A 142 -9.97 7.82 6.47
N LYS A 143 -10.05 7.15 5.31
CA LYS A 143 -11.22 7.22 4.41
C LYS A 143 -12.52 6.84 5.13
N GLU A 144 -12.46 5.84 6.00
CA GLU A 144 -13.57 5.37 6.82
C GLU A 144 -14.09 6.47 7.73
N ARG A 145 -13.20 7.25 8.35
CA ARG A 145 -13.56 8.38 9.20
C ARG A 145 -14.16 9.52 8.38
N ILE A 146 -13.58 9.84 7.22
CA ILE A 146 -14.15 10.85 6.31
C ILE A 146 -15.57 10.45 5.89
N LEU A 147 -15.78 9.19 5.53
CA LEU A 147 -17.10 8.68 5.16
C LEU A 147 -18.07 8.68 6.34
N GLY A 148 -17.62 8.31 7.55
CA GLY A 148 -18.41 8.38 8.77
C GLY A 148 -18.89 9.80 9.04
N GLU A 149 -17.96 10.76 9.10
CA GLU A 149 -18.26 12.18 9.30
C GLU A 149 -19.24 12.73 8.26
N ILE A 150 -19.15 12.31 7.00
CA ILE A 150 -20.11 12.71 5.95
C ILE A 150 -21.49 12.10 6.21
N ARG A 151 -21.54 10.82 6.62
CA ARG A 151 -22.78 10.08 6.87
C ARG A 151 -23.52 10.57 8.12
N ASP A 152 -22.78 10.94 9.16
CA ASP A 152 -23.33 11.45 10.42
C ASP A 152 -23.96 12.85 10.25
N ASN A 153 -23.57 13.57 9.20
CA ASN A 153 -24.06 14.92 8.89
C ASN A 153 -25.08 14.94 7.74
N ILE A 154 -25.74 13.81 7.45
CA ILE A 154 -26.81 13.77 6.45
C ILE A 154 -28.07 14.42 7.04
N GLY A 155 -28.31 15.67 6.67
CA GLY A 155 -29.56 16.37 6.98
C GLY A 155 -30.74 15.92 6.10
N ASN A 156 -31.90 16.57 6.30
CA ASN A 156 -33.17 16.24 5.64
C ASN A 156 -33.15 16.37 4.09
N GLN A 157 -32.18 17.11 3.53
CA GLN A 157 -32.00 17.22 2.08
C GLN A 157 -30.69 16.56 1.66
N LEU A 158 -30.82 15.53 0.81
CA LEU A 158 -29.69 14.79 0.29
C LEU A 158 -28.88 15.65 -0.70
N LYS A 159 -27.58 15.81 -0.47
CA LYS A 159 -26.64 16.51 -1.36
C LYS A 159 -25.70 15.50 -2.03
N ARG A 160 -25.07 15.88 -3.16
CA ARG A 160 -24.08 15.01 -3.83
C ARG A 160 -22.92 14.58 -2.91
N VAL A 161 -22.49 15.46 -2.01
CA VAL A 161 -21.44 15.17 -1.02
C VAL A 161 -21.81 14.02 -0.08
N ASN A 162 -23.11 13.86 0.23
CA ASN A 162 -23.61 12.79 1.09
C ASN A 162 -23.49 11.40 0.43
N LEU A 163 -23.41 11.36 -0.91
CA LEU A 163 -23.25 10.16 -1.73
C LEU A 163 -21.78 9.89 -2.10
N ILE A 164 -20.81 10.46 -1.38
CA ILE A 164 -19.39 10.16 -1.60
C ILE A 164 -19.12 8.68 -1.32
N THR A 165 -18.48 8.04 -2.29
CA THR A 165 -18.03 6.66 -2.18
C THR A 165 -16.52 6.58 -1.88
N LYS A 166 -16.03 5.41 -1.48
CA LYS A 166 -14.58 5.14 -1.40
C LYS A 166 -13.86 5.43 -2.72
N GLN A 167 -14.53 5.19 -3.86
CA GLN A 167 -13.99 5.46 -5.19
C GLN A 167 -13.90 6.97 -5.46
N ASP A 168 -14.88 7.76 -5.02
CA ASP A 168 -14.83 9.22 -5.12
C ASP A 168 -13.64 9.80 -4.33
N LEU A 169 -13.41 9.31 -3.11
CA LEU A 169 -12.24 9.69 -2.31
C LEU A 169 -10.93 9.37 -3.05
N GLN A 170 -10.85 8.20 -3.70
CA GLN A 170 -9.68 7.81 -4.48
C GLN A 170 -9.48 8.71 -5.72
N ASN A 171 -10.56 9.09 -6.39
CA ASN A 171 -10.52 9.99 -7.54
C ASN A 171 -10.08 11.41 -7.14
N VAL A 172 -10.58 11.91 -6.01
CA VAL A 172 -10.15 13.18 -5.41
C VAL A 172 -8.66 13.10 -5.12
N LYS A 173 -8.21 12.09 -4.36
CA LYS A 173 -6.80 11.88 -4.02
C LYS A 173 -5.86 11.97 -5.22
N ARG A 174 -6.19 11.23 -6.30
CA ARG A 174 -5.44 11.25 -7.56
C ARG A 174 -5.43 12.63 -8.20
N SER A 175 -6.58 13.31 -8.23
CA SER A 175 -6.71 14.63 -8.86
C SER A 175 -5.92 15.73 -8.14
N PHE A 176 -5.72 15.60 -6.83
CA PHE A 176 -4.93 16.52 -6.01
C PHE A 176 -3.48 16.06 -5.80
N LYS A 177 -3.03 14.97 -6.44
CA LYS A 177 -1.68 14.39 -6.31
C LYS A 177 -1.26 14.03 -4.87
N ILE A 178 -2.23 13.78 -4.00
CA ILE A 178 -1.97 13.42 -2.59
C ILE A 178 -1.23 12.08 -2.50
N ASP A 179 -1.36 11.20 -3.51
CA ASP A 179 -0.60 9.94 -3.59
C ASP A 179 0.93 10.15 -3.57
N MET A 180 1.46 11.32 -3.96
CA MET A 180 2.89 11.64 -3.83
C MET A 180 3.36 11.64 -2.38
N GLN A 181 2.49 12.08 -1.46
CA GLN A 181 2.76 12.06 -0.01
C GLN A 181 2.76 10.64 0.56
N GLU A 182 2.31 9.64 -0.21
CA GLU A 182 2.35 8.21 0.12
C GLU A 182 3.42 7.44 -0.68
N GLY A 183 4.45 8.14 -1.15
CA GLY A 183 5.58 7.53 -1.84
C GLY A 183 5.39 7.24 -3.32
N VAL A 184 4.27 7.65 -3.94
CA VAL A 184 4.03 7.45 -5.38
C VAL A 184 4.60 8.61 -6.20
N ARG A 185 5.78 8.41 -6.80
CA ARG A 185 6.51 9.41 -7.59
C ARG A 185 6.10 9.43 -9.06
N ASN A 186 5.62 8.31 -9.58
CA ASN A 186 5.16 8.18 -10.96
C ASN A 186 3.85 7.37 -11.07
N LYS A 187 3.09 7.58 -12.15
CA LYS A 187 1.92 6.74 -12.47
C LYS A 187 2.33 5.30 -12.77
N ASP A 188 3.45 5.12 -13.44
CA ASP A 188 4.07 3.81 -13.64
C ASP A 188 4.75 3.34 -12.34
N ASP A 189 4.53 2.09 -11.93
CA ASP A 189 5.03 1.56 -10.65
C ASP A 189 6.55 1.36 -10.68
N THR A 190 7.06 0.70 -11.71
CA THR A 190 8.49 0.47 -11.90
C THR A 190 9.29 1.77 -11.92
N THR A 191 8.80 2.78 -12.65
CA THR A 191 9.41 4.12 -12.69
C THR A 191 9.35 4.80 -11.32
N SER A 192 8.24 4.66 -10.59
CA SER A 192 8.07 5.25 -9.25
C SER A 192 9.03 4.63 -8.23
N VAL A 193 9.19 3.31 -8.26
CA VAL A 193 10.16 2.56 -7.45
C VAL A 193 11.58 3.00 -7.79
N HIS A 194 11.92 3.09 -9.07
CA HIS A 194 13.24 3.52 -9.51
C HIS A 194 13.60 4.92 -9.00
N LEU A 195 12.70 5.89 -9.15
CA LEU A 195 12.89 7.25 -8.62
C LEU A 195 13.05 7.25 -7.08
N CYS A 196 12.30 6.42 -6.36
CA CYS A 196 12.47 6.25 -4.92
C CYS A 196 13.87 5.74 -4.56
N ILE A 197 14.39 4.79 -5.33
CA ILE A 197 15.70 4.19 -5.07
C ILE A 197 16.82 5.18 -5.40
N GLU A 198 16.70 5.94 -6.49
CA GLU A 198 17.65 7.02 -6.80
C GLU A 198 17.70 8.07 -5.69
N GLU A 199 16.55 8.44 -5.12
CA GLU A 199 16.49 9.35 -3.96
C GLU A 199 17.21 8.76 -2.74
N LEU A 200 17.00 7.47 -2.43
CA LEU A 200 17.69 6.80 -1.33
C LEU A 200 19.20 6.71 -1.56
N GLN A 201 19.64 6.44 -2.79
CA GLN A 201 21.06 6.35 -3.16
C GLN A 201 21.76 7.71 -3.10
N ARG A 202 21.07 8.80 -3.43
CA ARG A 202 21.60 10.17 -3.37
C ARG A 202 21.58 10.78 -1.96
N SER A 203 20.83 10.18 -1.04
CA SER A 203 20.83 10.63 0.35
C SER A 203 22.20 10.45 1.00
N GLU A 204 22.55 11.33 1.95
CA GLU A 204 23.80 11.26 2.72
C GLU A 204 24.03 9.86 3.33
N PHE A 205 22.94 9.23 3.77
CA PHE A 205 22.93 7.89 4.34
C PHE A 205 22.30 6.89 3.36
N ASN A 206 23.06 6.53 2.31
CA ASN A 206 22.62 5.54 1.32
C ASN A 206 22.24 4.22 2.02
N SER A 207 20.95 3.88 1.92
CA SER A 207 20.32 2.71 2.53
C SER A 207 20.11 1.56 1.54
N VAL A 208 20.47 1.73 0.28
CA VAL A 208 20.34 0.71 -0.76
C VAL A 208 21.65 -0.07 -0.82
N LEU A 209 21.58 -1.36 -0.51
CA LEU A 209 22.75 -2.24 -0.56
C LEU A 209 22.88 -2.94 -1.91
N LEU A 210 21.76 -3.33 -2.49
CA LEU A 210 21.69 -3.97 -3.80
C LEU A 210 20.43 -3.47 -4.52
N TYR A 211 20.58 -3.15 -5.80
CA TYR A 211 19.44 -2.89 -6.66
C TYR A 211 19.71 -3.44 -8.06
N LYS A 212 18.87 -4.39 -8.48
CA LYS A 212 18.85 -4.96 -9.83
C LYS A 212 17.44 -4.85 -10.38
N ARG A 213 17.28 -4.13 -11.49
CA ARG A 213 16.02 -4.09 -12.24
C ARG A 213 15.89 -5.31 -13.13
N GLU A 214 14.66 -5.58 -13.55
CA GLU A 214 14.42 -6.43 -14.71
C GLU A 214 15.18 -5.85 -15.91
N ARG A 215 15.81 -6.71 -16.69
CA ARG A 215 16.66 -6.39 -17.86
C ARG A 215 18.03 -5.82 -17.58
N ASP A 216 18.34 -5.44 -16.34
CA ASP A 216 19.70 -5.11 -15.96
C ASP A 216 20.51 -6.41 -15.76
N ILE A 217 21.73 -6.42 -16.30
CA ILE A 217 22.73 -7.47 -16.06
C ILE A 217 23.59 -7.02 -14.87
N LEU A 218 23.75 -7.91 -13.89
CA LEU A 218 24.58 -7.65 -12.73
C LEU A 218 25.62 -8.77 -12.58
N GLU A 219 26.82 -8.58 -13.13
CA GLU A 219 27.86 -9.62 -13.20
C GLU A 219 28.35 -10.11 -11.83
N SER A 220 28.18 -9.28 -10.78
CA SER A 220 28.61 -9.64 -9.43
C SER A 220 27.75 -10.70 -8.75
N PHE A 221 26.56 -11.00 -9.28
CA PHE A 221 25.65 -11.99 -8.72
C PHE A 221 24.99 -12.84 -9.81
N PRO A 222 24.70 -14.12 -9.55
CA PRO A 222 24.06 -15.03 -10.52
C PRO A 222 22.55 -14.76 -10.63
N LEU A 223 22.16 -13.55 -11.02
CA LEU A 223 20.77 -13.13 -11.23
C LEU A 223 20.46 -13.03 -12.72
N GLU A 224 19.33 -13.60 -13.14
CA GLU A 224 18.91 -13.62 -14.53
C GLU A 224 18.31 -12.28 -14.97
N GLU A 225 18.16 -12.08 -16.28
CA GLU A 225 17.61 -10.85 -16.85
C GLU A 225 16.25 -10.46 -16.23
N ASN A 226 15.35 -11.41 -16.04
CA ASN A 226 14.01 -11.18 -15.48
C ASN A 226 13.97 -11.07 -13.94
N ASP A 227 15.09 -11.27 -13.27
CA ASP A 227 15.14 -11.18 -11.81
C ASP A 227 15.04 -9.72 -11.37
N PHE A 228 14.24 -9.47 -10.34
CA PHE A 228 14.20 -8.21 -9.62
C PHE A 228 14.73 -8.43 -8.20
N CYS A 229 15.63 -7.56 -7.76
CA CYS A 229 16.12 -7.58 -6.39
C CYS A 229 16.40 -6.17 -5.89
N LEU A 230 15.85 -5.84 -4.73
CA LEU A 230 16.16 -4.64 -3.98
C LEU A 230 16.44 -5.03 -2.53
N ILE A 231 17.66 -4.78 -2.07
CA ILE A 231 18.05 -4.96 -0.67
C ILE A 231 18.28 -3.59 -0.06
N ILE A 232 17.59 -3.32 1.05
CA ILE A 232 17.70 -2.07 1.78
C ILE A 232 18.04 -2.32 3.26
N MET A 233 18.94 -1.49 3.78
CA MET A 233 19.38 -1.46 5.16
C MET A 233 19.97 -0.09 5.47
N SER A 234 19.36 0.66 6.37
CA SER A 234 19.92 1.91 6.88
C SER A 234 21.09 1.66 7.83
N GLN A 235 21.93 2.68 8.03
CA GLN A 235 23.06 2.62 8.97
C GLN A 235 22.63 2.25 10.39
N TYR A 236 21.47 2.73 10.84
CA TYR A 236 20.95 2.38 12.16
C TYR A 236 20.56 0.90 12.23
N GLN A 237 19.93 0.36 11.18
CA GLN A 237 19.61 -1.06 11.14
C GLN A 237 20.87 -1.94 11.12
N GLN A 238 21.93 -1.51 10.41
CA GLN A 238 23.25 -2.14 10.50
C GLN A 238 23.78 -2.15 11.93
N HIS A 239 23.72 -1.01 12.65
CA HIS A 239 24.11 -0.94 14.05
C HIS A 239 23.30 -1.89 14.94
N MET A 240 21.99 -1.98 14.72
CA MET A 240 21.12 -2.92 15.44
C MET A 240 21.50 -4.38 15.18
N LEU A 241 21.87 -4.72 13.94
CA LEU A 241 22.35 -6.06 13.59
C LEU A 241 23.67 -6.42 14.28
N VAL A 242 24.63 -5.50 14.30
CA VAL A 242 25.90 -5.69 15.00
C VAL A 242 25.68 -5.84 16.50
N LYS A 243 24.84 -4.98 17.09
CA LYS A 243 24.63 -4.92 18.54
C LYS A 243 23.81 -6.10 19.08
N TYR A 244 22.76 -6.52 18.37
CA TYR A 244 21.77 -7.48 18.88
C TYR A 244 21.72 -8.80 18.09
N GLY A 245 22.40 -8.90 16.95
CA GLY A 245 22.39 -10.09 16.10
C GLY A 245 23.08 -11.33 16.71
N ILE A 246 23.78 -11.19 17.83
CA ILE A 246 24.41 -12.31 18.55
C ILE A 246 23.40 -13.23 19.25
N ASN A 247 22.19 -12.73 19.58
CA ASN A 247 21.24 -13.50 20.36
C ASN A 247 20.23 -14.23 19.47
N ILE A 248 19.30 -13.49 18.87
CA ILE A 248 18.19 -14.04 18.09
C ILE A 248 18.12 -13.31 16.75
N ILE A 249 18.21 -14.08 15.67
CA ILE A 249 17.86 -13.66 14.32
C ILE A 249 16.59 -14.38 13.91
N ALA A 250 15.62 -13.63 13.39
CA ALA A 250 14.40 -14.17 12.83
C ALA A 250 14.22 -13.69 11.38
N VAL A 251 13.83 -14.60 10.50
CA VAL A 251 13.63 -14.33 9.07
C VAL A 251 12.27 -14.81 8.63
N ASP A 252 11.51 -13.95 7.96
CA ASP A 252 10.23 -14.33 7.36
C ASP A 252 10.01 -13.59 6.04
N GLY A 253 9.26 -14.25 5.17
CA GLY A 253 8.92 -13.78 3.83
C GLY A 253 7.41 -13.68 3.65
N THR A 254 6.92 -12.56 3.14
CA THR A 254 5.50 -12.42 2.80
C THR A 254 5.14 -13.27 1.59
N HIS A 255 3.97 -13.90 1.57
CA HIS A 255 3.39 -14.41 0.33
C HIS A 255 2.91 -13.22 -0.53
N GLY A 256 3.62 -12.93 -1.62
CA GLY A 256 3.28 -11.99 -2.72
C GLY A 256 2.36 -10.82 -2.33
N LEU A 257 2.92 -9.64 -2.08
CA LEU A 257 2.13 -8.49 -1.60
C LEU A 257 1.28 -7.82 -2.69
N ASN A 258 1.61 -8.04 -3.96
CA ASN A 258 1.10 -7.27 -5.10
C ASN A 258 0.80 -8.12 -6.35
N ASN A 259 0.34 -7.47 -7.42
CA ASN A 259 0.03 -8.10 -8.70
C ASN A 259 1.28 -8.62 -9.46
N TYR A 260 2.49 -8.31 -8.97
CA TYR A 260 3.77 -8.61 -9.61
C TYR A 260 4.49 -9.80 -8.95
N ASP A 261 3.84 -10.48 -8.00
CA ASP A 261 4.41 -11.53 -7.14
C ASP A 261 5.70 -11.12 -6.40
N PHE A 262 5.92 -9.81 -6.18
CA PHE A 262 7.05 -9.35 -5.37
C PHE A 262 6.82 -9.72 -3.90
N LYS A 263 7.83 -10.35 -3.31
CA LYS A 263 7.86 -10.83 -1.93
C LYS A 263 8.81 -9.95 -1.13
N LEU A 264 8.36 -9.57 0.06
CA LEU A 264 9.17 -8.90 1.06
C LEU A 264 9.75 -9.96 2.00
N THR A 265 11.06 -10.12 2.01
CA THR A 265 11.80 -10.86 3.04
C THR A 265 12.31 -9.85 4.07
N THR A 266 12.12 -10.17 5.36
CA THR A 266 12.60 -9.35 6.48
C THR A 266 13.59 -10.15 7.31
N LEU A 267 14.77 -9.58 7.56
CA LEU A 267 15.69 -10.04 8.58
C LEU A 267 15.46 -9.18 9.84
N MET A 268 15.22 -9.82 10.98
CA MET A 268 14.88 -9.17 12.24
C MET A 268 15.81 -9.63 13.36
N VAL A 269 16.17 -8.71 14.26
CA VAL A 269 16.86 -9.00 15.52
C VAL A 269 15.92 -8.79 16.71
N VAL A 270 16.20 -9.44 17.83
CA VAL A 270 15.54 -9.14 19.11
C VAL A 270 16.48 -8.30 19.97
N ASP A 271 16.02 -7.11 20.35
CA ASP A 271 16.79 -6.19 21.19
C ASP A 271 16.80 -6.61 22.67
N ASN A 272 17.55 -5.87 23.49
CA ASN A 272 17.61 -6.05 24.95
C ASN A 272 16.29 -5.74 25.68
N PHE A 273 15.30 -5.14 25.00
CA PHE A 273 13.95 -4.94 25.52
C PHE A 273 13.02 -6.11 25.21
N ASN A 274 13.54 -7.22 24.65
CA ASN A 274 12.77 -8.35 24.13
C ASN A 274 11.74 -7.92 23.08
N GLU A 275 12.11 -6.99 22.20
CA GLU A 275 11.30 -6.56 21.08
C GLU A 275 12.01 -6.81 19.75
N GLY A 276 11.22 -7.17 18.74
CA GLY A 276 11.72 -7.37 17.38
C GLY A 276 12.00 -6.03 16.70
N PHE A 277 13.20 -5.88 16.14
CA PHE A 277 13.61 -4.76 15.33
C PHE A 277 14.01 -5.22 13.92
N PRO A 278 13.45 -4.66 12.85
CA PRO A 278 13.78 -5.08 11.49
C PRO A 278 15.19 -4.61 11.10
N GLY A 279 16.11 -5.55 10.94
CA GLY A 279 17.52 -5.30 10.59
C GLY A 279 17.77 -5.11 9.10
N ALA A 280 17.01 -5.75 8.21
CA ALA A 280 17.13 -5.53 6.77
C ALA A 280 15.88 -6.00 6.03
N PHE A 281 15.69 -5.49 4.82
CA PHE A 281 14.59 -5.89 3.95
C PHE A 281 15.09 -6.24 2.54
N MET A 282 14.45 -7.22 1.93
CA MET A 282 14.62 -7.53 0.51
C MET A 282 13.26 -7.59 -0.18
N PHE A 283 13.14 -6.91 -1.31
CA PHE A 283 12.05 -7.10 -2.27
C PHE A 283 12.57 -7.87 -3.49
N THR A 284 11.92 -8.99 -3.82
CA THR A 284 12.30 -9.81 -4.98
C THR A 284 11.11 -10.54 -5.57
N ASN A 285 11.17 -10.93 -6.84
CA ASN A 285 10.23 -11.88 -7.47
C ASN A 285 10.64 -13.36 -7.29
N ARG A 286 11.78 -13.64 -6.65
CA ARG A 286 12.27 -15.00 -6.38
C ARG A 286 11.91 -15.51 -4.98
N LYS A 287 12.11 -16.81 -4.74
CA LYS A 287 11.79 -17.48 -3.46
C LYS A 287 12.73 -18.62 -3.08
N ASP A 288 13.73 -18.89 -3.89
CA ASP A 288 14.63 -20.02 -3.74
C ASP A 288 15.82 -19.68 -2.83
N THR A 289 16.67 -20.67 -2.56
CA THR A 289 17.80 -20.52 -1.63
C THR A 289 18.85 -19.53 -2.15
N LEU A 290 19.07 -19.45 -3.46
CA LEU A 290 20.11 -18.60 -4.05
C LEU A 290 19.85 -17.11 -3.80
N ILE A 291 18.62 -16.64 -4.00
CA ILE A 291 18.31 -15.22 -3.76
C ILE A 291 18.48 -14.83 -2.29
N HIS A 292 18.24 -15.78 -1.36
CA HIS A 292 18.46 -15.56 0.06
C HIS A 292 19.95 -15.65 0.45
N GLN A 293 20.76 -16.41 -0.28
CA GLN A 293 22.23 -16.38 -0.12
C GLN A 293 22.76 -14.99 -0.46
N ILE A 294 22.38 -14.47 -1.63
CA ILE A 294 22.72 -13.11 -2.06
C ILE A 294 22.27 -12.08 -1.01
N PHE A 295 21.06 -12.24 -0.45
CA PHE A 295 20.58 -11.37 0.62
C PHE A 295 21.51 -11.33 1.83
N PHE A 296 21.96 -12.49 2.30
CA PHE A 296 22.86 -12.57 3.45
C PHE A 296 24.29 -12.16 3.12
N GLU A 297 24.80 -12.45 1.92
CA GLU A 297 26.15 -12.05 1.46
C GLU A 297 26.28 -10.52 1.39
N VAL A 298 25.26 -9.85 0.87
CA VAL A 298 25.20 -8.39 0.80
C VAL A 298 25.17 -7.77 2.19
N ILE A 299 24.44 -8.39 3.14
CA ILE A 299 24.40 -7.94 4.54
C ILE A 299 25.75 -8.19 5.22
N GLU A 300 26.35 -9.37 5.09
CA GLU A 300 27.67 -9.70 5.64
C GLU A 300 28.71 -8.68 5.17
N SER A 301 28.75 -8.44 3.85
CA SER A 301 29.69 -7.48 3.24
C SER A 301 29.50 -6.07 3.79
N LYS A 302 28.25 -5.64 4.02
CA LYS A 302 27.96 -4.32 4.55
C LYS A 302 28.27 -4.19 6.04
N VAL A 303 27.98 -5.24 6.82
CA VAL A 303 28.25 -5.33 8.26
C VAL A 303 29.76 -5.43 8.52
N GLY A 304 30.50 -6.11 7.66
CA GLY A 304 31.95 -6.32 7.74
C GLY A 304 32.36 -7.60 8.48
N ASN A 305 31.39 -8.37 8.99
CA ASN A 305 31.64 -9.63 9.68
C ASN A 305 30.40 -10.54 9.62
N LYS A 306 30.62 -11.84 9.80
CA LYS A 306 29.53 -12.81 9.98
C LYS A 306 28.75 -12.51 11.25
N ILE A 307 27.43 -12.61 11.14
CA ILE A 307 26.52 -12.55 12.28
C ILE A 307 26.36 -13.98 12.79
N SER A 308 26.70 -14.22 14.06
CA SER A 308 26.67 -15.56 14.67
C SER A 308 25.63 -15.64 15.79
N PRO A 309 24.33 -15.72 15.47
CA PRO A 309 23.28 -15.76 16.46
C PRO A 309 23.33 -17.10 17.22
N ASN A 310 23.01 -17.05 18.51
CA ASN A 310 22.72 -18.27 19.26
C ASN A 310 21.48 -18.98 18.70
N ILE A 311 20.48 -18.20 18.27
CA ILE A 311 19.20 -18.71 17.77
C ILE A 311 18.86 -18.12 16.40
N PHE A 312 18.56 -18.98 15.44
CA PHE A 312 18.00 -18.62 14.14
C PHE A 312 16.58 -19.15 14.00
N MET A 313 15.63 -18.27 13.73
CA MET A 313 14.23 -18.62 13.53
C MET A 313 13.76 -18.32 12.11
N SER A 314 13.12 -19.29 11.47
CA SER A 314 12.51 -19.08 10.15
C SER A 314 11.23 -19.89 9.95
N ASP A 315 10.66 -19.84 8.75
CA ASP A 315 9.59 -20.74 8.35
C ASP A 315 10.04 -22.23 8.28
N ILE A 316 9.12 -23.09 7.87
CA ILE A 316 9.29 -24.56 7.81
C ILE A 316 9.89 -25.08 6.49
N THR A 317 10.21 -24.21 5.53
CA THR A 317 10.62 -24.63 4.17
C THR A 317 12.11 -24.94 4.06
N GLY A 318 12.91 -24.48 5.04
CA GLY A 318 14.35 -24.67 5.07
C GLY A 318 15.15 -23.71 4.17
N VAL A 319 14.50 -23.01 3.24
CA VAL A 319 15.13 -22.08 2.28
C VAL A 319 15.99 -21.03 2.99
N PHE A 320 15.43 -20.37 4.00
CA PHE A 320 16.12 -19.32 4.75
C PHE A 320 17.35 -19.86 5.51
N TYR A 321 17.23 -20.99 6.20
CA TYR A 321 18.32 -21.53 7.00
C TYR A 321 19.43 -22.14 6.16
N GLN A 322 19.10 -22.80 5.04
CA GLN A 322 20.10 -23.29 4.09
C GLN A 322 20.93 -22.13 3.52
N ALA A 323 20.26 -21.05 3.09
CA ALA A 323 20.94 -19.85 2.63
C ALA A 323 21.82 -19.24 3.74
N TRP A 324 21.26 -19.07 4.94
CA TRP A 324 21.99 -18.52 6.09
C TRP A 324 23.24 -19.33 6.42
N SER A 325 23.09 -20.65 6.58
CA SER A 325 24.17 -21.54 6.98
C SER A 325 25.30 -21.60 5.95
N SER A 326 25.00 -21.44 4.66
CA SER A 326 26.03 -21.36 3.62
C SER A 326 26.86 -20.07 3.65
N VAL A 327 26.29 -18.97 4.12
CA VAL A 327 26.94 -17.64 4.16
C VAL A 327 27.53 -17.37 5.55
N MET A 328 26.68 -17.36 6.57
CA MET A 328 27.00 -16.98 7.95
C MET A 328 27.53 -18.15 8.81
N GLY A 329 27.27 -19.40 8.40
CA GLY A 329 27.61 -20.61 9.15
C GLY A 329 26.46 -21.18 9.98
N VAL A 330 26.70 -22.37 10.55
CA VAL A 330 25.72 -23.09 11.38
C VAL A 330 25.48 -22.37 12.72
N VAL A 331 24.26 -22.51 13.25
CA VAL A 331 23.88 -21.92 14.54
C VAL A 331 23.64 -23.00 15.59
N PRO A 332 23.78 -22.69 16.90
CA PRO A 332 23.47 -23.63 17.96
C PRO A 332 21.99 -24.07 17.96
N PHE A 333 21.07 -23.13 17.77
CA PHE A 333 19.63 -23.40 17.80
C PHE A 333 18.93 -22.91 16.53
N GLN A 334 18.58 -23.85 15.65
CA GLN A 334 17.67 -23.60 14.52
C GLN A 334 16.23 -23.89 14.95
N LEU A 335 15.34 -22.91 14.82
CA LEU A 335 13.96 -22.99 15.26
C LEU A 335 12.97 -22.71 14.13
N TYR A 336 11.89 -23.48 14.08
CA TYR A 336 10.72 -23.17 13.27
C TYR A 336 9.82 -22.18 13.98
N CYS A 337 9.31 -21.21 13.23
CA CYS A 337 8.27 -20.29 13.68
C CYS A 337 6.99 -21.06 14.04
N THR A 338 6.52 -20.99 15.29
CA THR A 338 5.32 -21.76 15.69
C THR A 338 4.09 -21.33 14.90
N TRP A 339 3.96 -20.06 14.50
CA TRP A 339 2.81 -19.64 13.70
C TRP A 339 2.74 -20.44 12.38
N HIS A 340 3.88 -20.62 11.71
CA HIS A 340 3.97 -21.42 10.49
C HIS A 340 3.65 -22.90 10.77
N ILE A 341 4.11 -23.44 11.90
CA ILE A 341 3.77 -24.79 12.38
C ILE A 341 2.26 -24.94 12.60
N ASP A 342 1.65 -24.07 13.42
CA ASP A 342 0.23 -24.09 13.76
C ASP A 342 -0.64 -23.93 12.51
N ARG A 343 -0.29 -23.01 11.62
CA ARG A 343 -0.96 -22.80 10.33
C ARG A 343 -0.85 -24.04 9.43
N ALA A 344 0.33 -24.64 9.33
CA ALA A 344 0.55 -25.85 8.54
C ALA A 344 -0.26 -27.02 9.09
N TRP A 345 -0.30 -27.22 10.40
CA TRP A 345 -1.15 -28.22 11.04
C TRP A 345 -2.62 -27.98 10.71
N ARG A 346 -3.15 -26.77 10.95
CA ARG A 346 -4.56 -26.43 10.66
C ARG A 346 -4.96 -26.69 9.21
N ASN A 347 -4.11 -26.30 8.26
CA ASN A 347 -4.35 -26.51 6.83
C ASN A 347 -4.38 -27.99 6.44
N ASN A 348 -3.76 -28.87 7.23
CA ASN A 348 -3.67 -30.30 6.96
C ASN A 348 -4.60 -31.16 7.83
N LEU A 349 -5.21 -30.59 8.87
CA LEU A 349 -6.20 -31.27 9.72
C LEU A 349 -7.46 -31.71 8.96
N ASN A 350 -7.76 -31.09 7.81
CA ASN A 350 -8.82 -31.54 6.91
C ASN A 350 -8.61 -32.96 6.35
N LYS A 351 -7.40 -33.52 6.46
CA LYS A 351 -7.09 -34.93 6.17
C LYS A 351 -7.79 -35.90 7.10
N ILE A 352 -8.26 -35.43 8.26
CA ILE A 352 -9.11 -36.17 9.21
C ILE A 352 -10.57 -35.80 8.88
N PRO A 353 -11.37 -36.71 8.29
CA PRO A 353 -12.75 -36.40 7.90
C PRO A 353 -13.64 -36.07 9.10
N ASN A 354 -13.50 -36.84 10.19
CA ASN A 354 -14.28 -36.68 11.40
C ASN A 354 -13.91 -35.40 12.16
N ILE A 355 -14.90 -34.57 12.45
CA ILE A 355 -14.73 -33.25 13.06
C ILE A 355 -14.30 -33.35 14.53
N GLU A 356 -14.83 -34.31 15.28
CA GLU A 356 -14.49 -34.46 16.71
C GLU A 356 -13.06 -34.99 16.87
N LYS A 357 -12.68 -36.03 16.11
CA LYS A 357 -11.28 -36.51 16.07
C LYS A 357 -10.32 -35.41 15.64
N ARG A 358 -10.72 -34.57 14.67
CA ARG A 358 -9.91 -33.42 14.24
C ARG A 358 -9.66 -32.43 15.38
N LYS A 359 -10.68 -32.11 16.18
CA LYS A 359 -10.54 -31.22 17.35
C LYS A 359 -9.64 -31.86 18.40
N GLU A 360 -9.79 -33.15 18.65
CA GLU A 360 -8.97 -33.91 19.59
C GLU A 360 -7.50 -33.91 19.19
N VAL A 361 -7.19 -34.30 17.95
CA VAL A 361 -5.82 -34.28 17.41
C VAL A 361 -5.22 -32.88 17.50
N TYR A 362 -5.99 -31.84 17.16
CA TYR A 362 -5.49 -30.47 17.27
C TYR A 362 -5.18 -30.08 18.72
N LYS A 363 -6.04 -30.46 19.68
CA LYS A 363 -5.78 -30.21 21.10
C LYS A 363 -4.50 -30.91 21.56
N THR A 364 -4.29 -32.16 21.15
CA THR A 364 -3.06 -32.93 21.44
C THR A 364 -1.82 -32.24 20.85
N LEU A 365 -1.89 -31.71 19.63
CA LEU A 365 -0.79 -30.93 19.03
C LEU A 365 -0.43 -29.70 19.86
N LYS A 366 -1.43 -28.98 20.40
CA LYS A 366 -1.17 -27.80 21.26
C LYS A 366 -0.50 -28.18 22.57
N VAL A 367 -0.93 -29.29 23.19
CA VAL A 367 -0.32 -29.83 24.41
C VAL A 367 1.13 -30.24 24.15
N LEU A 368 1.39 -30.98 23.06
CA LEU A 368 2.75 -31.36 22.66
C LEU A 368 3.64 -30.15 22.44
N HIS A 369 3.14 -29.14 21.71
CA HIS A 369 3.90 -27.94 21.39
C HIS A 369 4.30 -27.15 22.65
N GLN A 370 3.44 -27.10 23.67
CA GLN A 370 3.67 -26.38 24.93
C GLN A 370 4.35 -27.22 26.01
N ASN A 371 4.64 -28.49 25.74
CA ASN A 371 5.24 -29.38 26.72
C ASN A 371 6.63 -28.85 27.11
N VAL A 372 6.86 -28.76 28.41
CA VAL A 372 8.15 -28.33 28.96
C VAL A 372 9.07 -29.53 29.13
N ASP A 373 8.60 -30.70 29.55
CA ASP A 373 9.47 -31.82 29.88
C ASP A 373 9.82 -32.68 28.65
N GLY A 374 11.11 -32.87 28.36
CA GLY A 374 11.58 -33.56 27.16
C GLY A 374 11.21 -35.05 27.13
N THR A 375 11.27 -35.72 28.28
CA THR A 375 10.94 -37.15 28.41
C THR A 375 9.44 -37.38 28.26
N SER A 376 8.63 -36.58 28.95
CA SER A 376 7.17 -36.54 28.84
C SER A 376 6.73 -36.20 27.41
N PHE A 377 7.38 -35.21 26.78
CA PHE A 377 7.14 -34.85 25.39
C PHE A 377 7.35 -36.05 24.46
N ARG A 378 8.49 -36.75 24.58
CA ARG A 378 8.77 -37.87 23.68
C ARG A 378 7.74 -38.99 23.83
N LYS A 379 7.40 -39.35 25.07
CA LYS A 379 6.35 -40.35 25.35
C LYS A 379 5.00 -39.93 24.75
N GLN A 380 4.60 -38.68 24.92
CA GLN A 380 3.33 -38.17 24.36
C GLN A 380 3.36 -38.12 22.82
N LEU A 381 4.51 -37.79 22.23
CA LEU A 381 4.69 -37.76 20.78
C LEU A 381 4.55 -39.17 20.19
N ASP A 382 5.19 -40.16 20.82
CA ASP A 382 5.12 -41.56 20.40
C ASP A 382 3.69 -42.11 20.55
N ASN A 383 3.01 -41.83 21.67
CA ASN A 383 1.61 -42.19 21.88
C ASN A 383 0.69 -41.55 20.84
N MET A 384 0.91 -40.27 20.51
CA MET A 384 0.12 -39.58 19.48
C MET A 384 0.32 -40.24 18.10
N ILE A 385 1.55 -40.60 17.73
CA ILE A 385 1.80 -41.30 16.47
C ILE A 385 1.04 -42.63 16.46
N HIS A 386 1.13 -43.43 17.52
CA HIS A 386 0.40 -44.70 17.62
C HIS A 386 -1.11 -44.50 17.39
N PHE A 387 -1.72 -43.58 18.14
CA PHE A 387 -3.13 -43.23 18.02
C PHE A 387 -3.52 -42.83 16.59
N LEU A 388 -2.68 -42.03 15.91
CA LEU A 388 -2.97 -41.60 14.54
C LEU A 388 -2.96 -42.75 13.52
N PHE A 389 -2.19 -43.80 13.75
CA PHE A 389 -2.07 -44.95 12.83
C PHE A 389 -3.01 -46.11 13.18
N GLU A 390 -3.56 -46.17 14.40
CA GLU A 390 -4.58 -47.16 14.79
C GLU A 390 -5.93 -46.94 14.09
N ASP A 391 -6.24 -45.71 13.71
CA ASP A 391 -7.51 -45.33 13.12
C ASP A 391 -7.35 -44.87 11.65
N ALA A 392 -8.06 -45.56 10.76
CA ALA A 392 -8.05 -45.30 9.32
C ALA A 392 -8.46 -43.85 8.96
N GLU A 393 -9.29 -43.19 9.79
CA GLU A 393 -9.68 -41.80 9.57
C GLU A 393 -8.56 -40.80 9.89
N THR A 394 -7.62 -41.16 10.77
CA THR A 394 -6.50 -40.29 11.18
C THR A 394 -5.18 -40.62 10.48
N GLU A 395 -5.05 -41.82 9.91
CA GLU A 395 -3.81 -42.35 9.33
C GLU A 395 -3.19 -41.42 8.29
N LYS A 396 -4.02 -40.80 7.43
CA LYS A 396 -3.54 -39.82 6.42
C LYS A 396 -2.88 -38.60 7.05
N PHE A 397 -3.42 -38.12 8.17
CA PHE A 397 -2.79 -37.05 8.95
C PHE A 397 -1.55 -37.57 9.69
N GLY A 398 -1.59 -38.79 10.24
CA GLY A 398 -0.45 -39.46 10.86
C GLY A 398 0.76 -39.54 9.94
N SER A 399 0.55 -39.99 8.70
CA SER A 399 1.59 -40.06 7.66
C SER A 399 2.19 -38.70 7.33
N TYR A 400 1.33 -37.67 7.19
CA TYR A 400 1.76 -36.29 7.01
C TYR A 400 2.60 -35.80 8.21
N PHE A 401 2.09 -35.99 9.43
CA PHE A 401 2.72 -35.48 10.63
C PHE A 401 4.07 -36.16 10.90
N LYS A 402 4.13 -37.49 10.74
CA LYS A 402 5.36 -38.28 10.88
C LYS A 402 6.44 -37.82 9.91
N LYS A 403 6.09 -37.61 8.64
CA LYS A 403 7.03 -37.19 7.59
C LYS A 403 7.68 -35.83 7.88
N TYR A 404 6.93 -34.85 8.38
CA TYR A 404 7.42 -33.47 8.47
C TYR A 404 7.84 -33.03 9.88
N TYR A 405 7.26 -33.60 10.94
CA TYR A 405 7.42 -33.07 12.32
C TYR A 405 7.99 -34.05 13.32
N TYR A 406 7.81 -35.36 13.14
CA TYR A 406 8.21 -36.35 14.14
C TYR A 406 9.74 -36.39 14.34
N GLU A 407 10.51 -36.58 13.27
CA GLU A 407 11.98 -36.59 13.33
C GLU A 407 12.56 -35.19 13.61
N ASN A 408 11.87 -34.16 13.13
CA ASN A 408 12.29 -32.77 13.27
C ASN A 408 11.77 -32.11 14.56
N CYS A 409 11.39 -32.89 15.58
CA CYS A 409 10.74 -32.38 16.79
C CYS A 409 11.57 -31.35 17.55
N LYS A 410 12.90 -31.46 17.48
CA LYS A 410 13.84 -30.49 18.09
C LYS A 410 13.72 -29.08 17.50
N LEU A 411 13.23 -28.94 16.26
CA LEU A 411 13.10 -27.64 15.60
C LEU A 411 11.85 -26.87 16.04
N TRP A 412 10.83 -27.53 16.62
CA TRP A 412 9.55 -26.87 16.93
C TRP A 412 9.02 -27.09 18.35
N ALA A 413 9.46 -28.12 19.07
CA ALA A 413 8.91 -28.42 20.40
C ALA A 413 9.58 -27.58 21.50
N TYR A 414 8.76 -26.93 22.33
CA TYR A 414 9.21 -25.98 23.35
C TYR A 414 10.16 -26.59 24.39
N CYS A 415 10.03 -27.88 24.72
CA CYS A 415 10.89 -28.57 25.67
C CYS A 415 12.38 -28.52 25.30
N TYR A 416 12.71 -28.44 24.01
CA TYR A 416 14.09 -28.30 23.54
C TYR A 416 14.56 -26.84 23.48
N HIS A 417 13.67 -25.87 23.74
CA HIS A 417 13.91 -24.43 23.58
C HIS A 417 13.84 -23.66 24.91
N LYS A 418 13.69 -24.35 26.06
CA LYS A 418 13.54 -23.73 27.39
C LYS A 418 14.54 -22.62 27.71
N HIS A 419 15.78 -22.78 27.24
CA HIS A 419 16.87 -21.85 27.51
C HIS A 419 16.95 -20.68 26.52
N CYS A 420 16.09 -20.67 25.50
CA CYS A 420 16.12 -19.67 24.45
C CYS A 420 15.44 -18.35 24.86
N GLY A 421 14.66 -18.31 25.96
CA GLY A 421 13.96 -17.09 26.41
C GLY A 421 12.94 -16.56 25.39
N ILE A 422 12.48 -17.44 24.50
CA ILE A 422 11.78 -17.10 23.27
C ILE A 422 10.25 -17.21 23.45
N ASN A 423 9.54 -16.11 23.22
CA ASN A 423 8.11 -16.08 22.87
C ASN A 423 7.95 -15.42 21.48
N THR A 424 8.72 -15.91 20.50
CA THR A 424 9.00 -15.27 19.20
C THR A 424 7.85 -15.32 18.21
N ASN A 425 6.73 -15.94 18.54
CA ASN A 425 5.54 -15.95 17.69
C ASN A 425 4.95 -14.58 17.42
N ILE A 426 5.42 -13.55 18.12
CA ILE A 426 4.81 -12.23 18.10
C ILE A 426 5.55 -11.28 17.16
N TYR A 427 6.87 -11.38 16.94
CA TYR A 427 7.60 -10.23 16.37
C TYR A 427 7.34 -9.97 14.88
N LEU A 428 7.60 -10.95 14.01
CA LEU A 428 7.40 -10.80 12.56
C LEU A 428 5.91 -10.70 12.20
N GLU A 429 5.05 -11.49 12.86
CA GLU A 429 3.59 -11.38 12.67
C GLU A 429 3.06 -10.02 13.13
N SER A 430 3.53 -9.52 14.28
CA SER A 430 3.16 -8.18 14.78
C SER A 430 3.65 -7.10 13.83
N MET A 431 4.89 -7.19 13.33
CA MET A 431 5.39 -6.27 12.31
C MET A 431 4.50 -6.27 11.06
N HIS A 432 4.19 -7.45 10.49
CA HIS A 432 3.35 -7.55 9.30
C HIS A 432 1.94 -7.01 9.55
N LYS A 433 1.36 -7.25 10.72
CA LYS A 433 0.08 -6.64 11.13
C LYS A 433 0.21 -5.12 11.25
N GLN A 434 1.26 -4.61 11.87
CA GLN A 434 1.48 -3.18 12.05
C GLN A 434 1.58 -2.47 10.70
N ILE A 435 2.42 -2.98 9.79
CA ILE A 435 2.56 -2.46 8.42
C ILE A 435 1.22 -2.51 7.69
N LYS A 436 0.53 -3.67 7.72
CA LYS A 436 -0.76 -3.83 7.04
C LYS A 436 -1.82 -2.85 7.54
N TYR A 437 -1.98 -2.66 8.85
CA TYR A 437 -3.10 -1.91 9.39
C TYR A 437 -2.79 -0.42 9.61
N PHE A 438 -1.59 -0.07 10.09
CA PHE A 438 -1.25 1.32 10.41
C PHE A 438 -0.63 2.07 9.22
N TYR A 439 0.16 1.39 8.38
CA TYR A 439 0.87 2.04 7.26
C TYR A 439 0.16 1.84 5.92
N LEU A 440 -0.57 0.73 5.76
CA LEU A 440 -1.28 0.38 4.53
C LEU A 440 -2.81 0.44 4.67
N HIS A 441 -3.31 0.91 5.82
CA HIS A 441 -4.73 1.09 6.13
C HIS A 441 -5.60 -0.15 5.87
N GLY A 442 -5.06 -1.34 6.14
CA GLY A 442 -5.74 -2.62 5.98
C GLY A 442 -5.94 -3.07 4.52
N THR A 443 -5.33 -2.39 3.55
CA THR A 443 -5.52 -2.66 2.12
C THR A 443 -4.45 -3.58 1.55
N THR A 444 -4.82 -4.39 0.55
CA THR A 444 -3.85 -5.16 -0.23
C THR A 444 -3.08 -4.21 -1.15
N VAL A 445 -1.75 -4.30 -1.12
CA VAL A 445 -0.86 -3.36 -1.82
C VAL A 445 -0.59 -3.83 -3.23
N LYS A 446 -1.24 -3.24 -4.23
CA LYS A 446 -1.01 -3.63 -5.63
C LYS A 446 0.30 -3.10 -6.23
N ARG A 447 0.92 -2.09 -5.62
CA ARG A 447 2.09 -1.39 -6.15
C ARG A 447 3.29 -1.54 -5.24
N LEU A 448 4.45 -1.85 -5.80
CA LEU A 448 5.68 -2.02 -5.04
C LEU A 448 6.13 -0.71 -4.37
N ASP A 449 5.96 0.44 -5.03
CA ASP A 449 6.37 1.74 -4.46
C ASP A 449 5.70 2.05 -3.12
N LYS A 450 4.41 1.74 -2.98
CA LYS A 450 3.67 1.88 -1.72
C LYS A 450 4.17 0.91 -0.64
N GLY A 451 4.50 -0.31 -1.02
CA GLY A 451 5.09 -1.30 -0.10
C GLY A 451 6.45 -0.85 0.41
N LEU A 452 7.31 -0.38 -0.50
CA LEU A 452 8.61 0.19 -0.19
C LEU A 452 8.48 1.39 0.76
N HIS A 453 7.60 2.33 0.44
CA HIS A 453 7.36 3.51 1.28
C HIS A 453 6.89 3.14 2.69
N ALA A 454 5.95 2.21 2.81
CA ALA A 454 5.44 1.76 4.11
C ALA A 454 6.52 1.09 4.96
N VAL A 455 7.38 0.26 4.36
CA VAL A 455 8.50 -0.39 5.06
C VAL A 455 9.53 0.63 5.54
N LEU A 456 9.88 1.61 4.70
CA LEU A 456 10.80 2.68 5.06
C LEU A 456 10.23 3.53 6.22
N GLN A 457 8.95 3.89 6.14
CA GLN A 457 8.27 4.65 7.18
C GLN A 457 8.23 3.87 8.50
N TYR A 458 7.86 2.58 8.45
CA TYR A 458 7.87 1.70 9.61
C TYR A 458 9.26 1.60 10.25
N SER A 459 10.30 1.40 9.44
CA SER A 459 11.69 1.29 9.93
C SER A 459 12.15 2.58 10.62
N ARG A 460 11.80 3.74 10.06
CA ARG A 460 12.10 5.04 10.68
C ARG A 460 11.39 5.20 12.01
N ASP A 461 10.10 4.88 12.07
CA ASP A 461 9.33 5.02 13.30
C ASP A 461 9.84 4.06 14.39
N LYS A 462 10.22 2.82 14.01
CA LYS A 462 10.86 1.85 14.92
C LYS A 462 12.22 2.31 15.45
N MET A 463 13.03 2.95 14.60
CA MET A 463 14.29 3.57 15.04
C MET A 463 14.01 4.61 16.12
N VAL A 464 13.06 5.52 15.90
CA VAL A 464 12.70 6.56 16.87
C VAL A 464 12.16 5.94 18.16
N GLU A 465 11.28 4.94 18.08
CA GLU A 465 10.78 4.22 19.25
C GLU A 465 11.90 3.58 20.08
N HIS A 466 12.88 2.96 19.42
CA HIS A 466 14.03 2.36 20.10
C HIS A 466 14.92 3.44 20.75
N LEU A 467 15.24 4.52 20.04
CA LEU A 467 16.02 5.65 20.58
C LEU A 467 15.35 6.28 21.80
N ILE A 468 14.02 6.43 21.77
CA ILE A 468 13.25 6.91 22.93
C ILE A 468 13.38 5.93 24.11
N LYS A 469 13.38 4.62 23.87
CA LYS A 469 13.54 3.61 24.93
C LYS A 469 14.95 3.56 25.48
N GLU A 470 15.98 3.74 24.66
CA GLU A 470 17.36 3.83 25.14
C GLU A 470 17.56 5.08 26.01
N THR A 471 16.96 6.21 25.62
CA THR A 471 17.12 7.49 26.34
C THR A 471 16.26 7.59 27.61
N LYS A 472 14.99 7.16 27.55
CA LYS A 472 14.02 7.31 28.66
C LYS A 472 13.79 6.02 29.45
N GLY A 473 14.36 4.91 29.01
CA GLY A 473 14.02 3.57 29.48
C GLY A 473 12.67 3.07 28.91
N LYS A 474 12.43 1.77 29.03
CA LYS A 474 11.15 1.16 28.64
C LYS A 474 10.04 1.66 29.56
N SER A 475 9.05 2.36 29.00
CA SER A 475 7.82 2.73 29.71
C SER A 475 6.93 1.49 29.86
N SER A 476 7.05 0.80 30.98
CA SER A 476 6.18 -0.32 31.30
C SER A 476 4.83 0.17 31.82
N ILE A 477 3.77 -0.63 31.61
CA ILE A 477 2.46 -0.40 32.26
C ILE A 477 2.65 -0.18 33.77
N HIS A 478 3.57 -0.93 34.37
CA HIS A 478 3.94 -0.78 35.77
C HIS A 478 4.49 0.61 36.11
N LYS A 479 5.49 1.12 35.36
CA LYS A 479 6.03 2.49 35.58
C LYS A 479 4.98 3.57 35.38
N ARG A 480 4.10 3.40 34.38
CA ARG A 480 3.01 4.35 34.12
C ARG A 480 1.94 4.30 35.22
N ASN A 481 1.62 3.12 35.76
CA ASN A 481 0.72 2.99 36.89
C ASN A 481 1.32 3.58 38.17
N ILE A 482 2.64 3.44 38.39
CA ILE A 482 3.35 4.12 39.49
C ILE A 482 3.26 5.63 39.32
N LEU A 483 3.59 6.14 38.13
CA LEU A 483 3.53 7.58 37.86
C LEU A 483 2.11 8.12 38.02
N GLN A 484 1.10 7.39 37.54
CA GLN A 484 -0.31 7.73 37.71
C GLN A 484 -0.70 7.76 39.19
N ARG A 485 -0.32 6.74 39.99
CA ARG A 485 -0.54 6.73 41.44
C ARG A 485 0.14 7.90 42.13
N HIS A 486 1.35 8.25 41.71
CA HIS A 486 2.10 9.37 42.25
C HIS A 486 1.45 10.72 41.90
N THR A 487 1.03 10.90 40.64
CA THR A 487 0.27 12.10 40.21
C THR A 487 -1.05 12.20 40.97
N THR A 488 -1.78 11.08 41.13
CA THR A 488 -3.02 11.04 41.92
C THR A 488 -2.74 11.44 43.36
N ALA A 489 -1.73 10.85 44.01
CA ALA A 489 -1.35 11.20 45.38
C ALA A 489 -0.96 12.67 45.54
N ILE A 490 -0.23 13.26 44.60
CA ILE A 490 0.11 14.70 44.62
C ILE A 490 -1.13 15.58 44.43
N SER A 491 -2.05 15.16 43.54
CA SER A 491 -3.27 15.93 43.25
C SER A 491 -4.36 15.78 44.31
N SER A 492 -4.25 14.75 45.16
CA SER A 492 -5.17 14.52 46.26
C SER A 492 -4.76 15.38 47.45
N GLN A 493 -5.64 16.30 47.87
CA GLN A 493 -5.51 16.94 49.17
C GLN A 493 -5.87 15.93 50.25
N PHE A 494 -4.87 15.41 50.94
CA PHE A 494 -5.09 14.58 52.12
C PHE A 494 -5.26 15.49 53.34
N SER A 495 -6.43 15.47 53.95
CA SER A 495 -6.63 15.98 55.32
C SER A 495 -6.26 14.87 56.30
N ALA A 496 -5.16 15.06 57.02
CA ALA A 496 -4.81 14.21 58.15
C ALA A 496 -5.46 14.81 59.40
N GLU A 497 -6.47 14.16 59.94
CA GLU A 497 -6.96 14.45 61.28
C GLU A 497 -6.20 13.57 62.27
N CYS A 498 -5.56 14.21 63.26
CA CYS A 498 -5.02 13.50 64.41
C CYS A 498 -6.19 12.99 65.23
N ILE A 499 -6.43 11.68 65.19
CA ILE A 499 -7.35 11.05 66.13
C ILE A 499 -6.60 10.95 67.45
N GLU A 500 -6.91 11.85 68.39
CA GLU A 500 -6.51 11.66 69.78
C GLU A 500 -7.19 10.38 70.29
N ASN A 501 -6.37 9.45 70.79
CA ASN A 501 -6.81 8.17 71.30
C ASN A 501 -7.82 8.38 72.45
N SER A 502 -9.11 8.20 72.17
CA SER A 502 -10.06 7.87 73.22
C SER A 502 -9.80 6.41 73.61
N GLU A 503 -9.21 6.26 74.79
CA GLU A 503 -9.20 5.01 75.54
C GLU A 503 -10.59 4.36 75.48
N ASP A 504 -10.69 3.21 74.83
CA ASP A 504 -11.50 2.13 75.36
C ASP A 504 -11.05 0.80 74.76
N GLY A 505 -10.36 0.05 75.61
CA GLY A 505 -9.79 -1.23 75.27
C GLY A 505 -10.87 -2.24 74.90
N LYS A 506 -10.60 -2.98 73.82
CA LYS A 506 -10.98 -4.39 73.71
C LYS A 506 -9.96 -5.10 72.83
N LYS A 507 -8.99 -5.72 73.50
CA LYS A 507 -8.24 -6.88 73.00
C LYS A 507 -9.22 -7.94 72.53
N TYR A 508 -9.02 -8.52 71.35
CA TYR A 508 -9.16 -9.95 71.01
C TYR A 508 -8.40 -10.13 69.68
N ALA A 509 -7.23 -10.78 69.70
CA ALA A 509 -7.02 -12.24 69.65
C ALA A 509 -7.11 -12.77 68.21
#